data_AF-A0A132NFS4-F1
#
_entry.id   AF-A0A132NFS4-F1
#
_cell.length_a   1.000
_cell.length_b   1.000
_cell.length_c   1.000
_cell.angle_alpha   90.00
_cell.angle_beta   90.00
_cell.angle_gamma   90.00
#
_symmetry.space_group_name_H-M   'P 1'
#
loop_
_entity.id
_entity.type
_entity.pdbx_description
1 polymer ?
#
loop_
_entity_poly.entity_id
_entity_poly.type
_entity_poly.pdbx_seq_one_letter_code
_entity_poly.pdbx_strand_id
1 'polypeptide(L)'
;MSRTLVVTNDFPPRQGGIENFVHALATRFPPGQLIVYTSATPGAAEYDARLPFQVVRDRSRVLLPTPRMTRRAVELARAHGCDRVW
;
A
#
# COMPACT_ATOMS: atom_id res chain seq x y z
N MET A 1 1.58 0.01 -19.95
CA MET A 1 2.08 0.82 -18.82
C MET A 1 2.15 -0.09 -17.63
N SER A 2 3.32 -0.21 -16.98
CA SER A 2 3.52 -1.08 -15.81
C SER A 2 2.94 -0.42 -14.56
N ARG A 3 2.38 -1.21 -13.65
CA ARG A 3 1.81 -0.73 -12.39
C ARG A 3 2.30 -1.62 -11.25
N THR A 4 2.78 -0.99 -10.18
CA THR A 4 3.32 -1.70 -9.01
C THR A 4 2.30 -1.74 -7.88
N LEU A 5 2.12 -2.92 -7.28
CA LEU A 5 1.49 -3.08 -5.97
C LEU A 5 2.58 -3.05 -4.90
N VAL A 6 2.51 -2.10 -3.98
CA VAL A 6 3.42 -2.02 -2.84
C VAL A 6 2.77 -2.65 -1.63
N VAL A 7 3.38 -3.69 -1.07
CA VAL A 7 2.86 -4.41 0.10
C VAL A 7 3.75 -4.12 1.31
N THR A 8 3.22 -3.39 2.30
CA THR A 8 4.01 -2.98 3.47
C THR A 8 3.20 -3.00 4.76
N ASN A 9 3.83 -3.35 5.89
CA ASN A 9 3.26 -3.09 7.20
C ASN A 9 3.37 -1.62 7.62
N ASP A 10 4.39 -0.97 7.10
CA ASP A 10 4.94 0.28 7.60
C ASP A 10 4.59 1.37 6.61
N PHE A 11 3.46 2.02 6.86
CA PHE A 11 3.00 3.17 6.09
C PHE A 11 2.38 4.22 7.02
N PRO A 12 2.52 5.54 6.72
CA PRO A 12 1.86 6.59 7.48
C PRO A 12 0.35 6.35 7.62
N PRO A 13 -0.34 6.89 8.64
CA PRO A 13 0.08 8.00 9.52
C PRO A 13 0.93 7.58 10.72
N ARG A 14 1.26 6.29 10.85
CA ARG A 14 2.27 5.85 11.82
C ARG A 14 3.60 6.53 11.52
N GLN A 15 4.26 7.06 12.55
CA GLN A 15 5.56 7.71 12.42
C GLN A 15 6.68 6.69 12.60
N GLY A 16 7.62 6.70 11.67
CA GLY A 16 8.83 5.89 11.74
C GLY A 16 9.67 6.02 10.47
N GLY A 17 10.89 5.51 10.53
CA GLY A 17 11.86 5.64 9.43
C GLY A 17 11.43 4.89 8.17
N ILE A 18 10.86 3.69 8.33
CA ILE A 18 10.41 2.86 7.20
C ILE A 18 9.16 3.48 6.58
N GLU A 19 8.21 3.93 7.39
CA GLU A 19 6.99 4.60 6.94
C GLU A 19 7.31 5.82 6.09
N ASN A 20 8.25 6.66 6.56
CA ASN A 20 8.72 7.83 5.82
C ASN A 20 9.43 7.44 4.53
N PHE A 21 10.26 6.40 4.57
CA PHE A 21 10.97 5.90 3.40
C PHE A 21 10.01 5.37 2.32
N VAL A 22 9.07 4.50 2.70
CA VAL A 22 8.09 3.94 1.78
C VAL A 22 7.18 5.04 1.22
N HIS A 23 6.76 6.00 2.04
CA HIS A 23 5.99 7.16 1.57
C HIS A 23 6.78 8.00 0.57
N ALA A 24 8.05 8.31 0.86
CA ALA A 24 8.92 9.11 -0.03
C ALA A 24 9.21 8.39 -1.36
N LEU A 25 9.25 7.06 -1.36
CA LEU A 25 9.34 6.28 -2.59
C LEU A 25 8.00 6.29 -3.34
N ALA A 26 6.89 6.04 -2.64
CA ALA A 26 5.55 5.99 -3.22
C ALA A 26 5.16 7.29 -3.95
N THR A 27 5.49 8.45 -3.37
CA THR A 27 5.18 9.76 -3.97
C THR A 27 6.01 10.10 -5.21
N ARG A 28 7.07 9.34 -5.51
CA ARG A 28 7.91 9.52 -6.70
C ARG A 28 7.52 8.62 -7.86
N PHE A 29 6.58 7.70 -7.67
CA PHE A 29 6.04 6.93 -8.78
C PHE A 29 5.29 7.86 -9.75
N PRO A 30 5.35 7.60 -11.07
CA PRO A 30 4.52 8.32 -12.01
C PRO A 30 3.03 8.17 -11.65
N PRO A 31 2.19 9.21 -11.90
CA PRO A 31 0.76 9.15 -11.60
C PRO A 31 0.10 7.90 -12.19
N GLY A 32 -0.72 7.23 -11.39
CA GLY A 32 -1.44 6.02 -11.81
C GLY A 32 -0.61 4.73 -11.87
N GLN A 33 0.71 4.77 -11.65
CA GLN A 33 1.58 3.58 -11.72
C GLN A 33 1.79 2.87 -10.37
N LEU A 34 1.05 3.28 -9.33
CA LEU A 34 1.18 2.74 -7.98
C LEU A 34 -0.18 2.47 -7.35
N ILE A 35 -0.22 1.44 -6.50
CA ILE A 35 -1.19 1.25 -5.44
C ILE A 35 -0.47 0.68 -4.21
N VAL A 36 -0.84 1.12 -3.01
CA VAL A 36 -0.27 0.61 -1.75
C VAL A 36 -1.29 -0.29 -1.06
N TYR A 37 -0.87 -1.45 -0.57
CA TYR A 37 -1.61 -2.33 0.31
C TYR A 37 -0.91 -2.42 1.66
N THR A 38 -1.58 -2.00 2.73
CA THR A 38 -0.97 -1.86 4.05
C THR A 38 -1.94 -2.13 5.20
N SER A 39 -1.42 -2.17 6.42
CA SER A 39 -2.19 -2.47 7.64
C SER A 39 -3.09 -1.30 8.06
N ALA A 40 -4.17 -1.61 8.80
CA ALA A 40 -5.02 -0.61 9.43
C ALA A 40 -4.26 0.16 10.52
N THR A 41 -4.37 1.48 10.49
CA THR A 41 -3.83 2.40 11.50
C THR A 41 -4.83 3.53 11.76
N PRO A 42 -5.00 4.03 13.00
CA PRO A 42 -5.87 5.17 13.29
C PRO A 42 -5.52 6.41 12.45
N GLY A 43 -6.55 7.15 12.00
CA GLY A 43 -6.36 8.34 11.15
C GLY A 43 -5.99 8.05 9.69
N ALA A 44 -5.88 6.77 9.29
CA ALA A 44 -5.47 6.40 7.94
C ALA A 44 -6.40 6.96 6.85
N ALA A 45 -7.72 6.93 7.05
CA ALA A 45 -8.66 7.41 6.03
C ALA A 45 -8.44 8.88 5.66
N GLU A 46 -8.23 9.74 6.66
CA GLU A 46 -7.99 11.17 6.44
C GLU A 46 -6.62 11.42 5.79
N TYR A 47 -5.60 10.64 6.19
CA TYR A 47 -4.27 10.71 5.60
C TYR A 47 -4.26 10.26 4.14
N ASP A 48 -4.86 9.10 3.87
CA ASP A 48 -4.87 8.46 2.55
C ASP A 48 -5.64 9.30 1.51
N ALA A 49 -6.69 10.01 1.93
CA ALA A 49 -7.47 10.91 1.07
C ALA A 49 -6.66 12.08 0.48
N ARG A 50 -5.50 12.42 1.07
CA ARG A 50 -4.62 13.50 0.59
C ARG A 50 -3.54 13.01 -0.36
N LEU A 51 -3.42 11.70 -0.57
CA LEU A 51 -2.35 11.12 -1.38
C LEU A 51 -2.72 11.11 -2.87
N PRO A 52 -1.73 11.27 -3.78
CA PRO A 52 -1.96 11.25 -5.21
C PRO A 52 -2.09 9.83 -5.79
N PHE A 53 -2.19 8.81 -4.93
CA PHE A 53 -2.32 7.41 -5.29
C PHE A 53 -3.20 6.66 -4.29
N GLN A 54 -3.75 5.53 -4.72
CA GLN A 54 -4.65 4.72 -3.90
C GLN A 54 -3.87 3.96 -2.82
N VAL A 55 -4.42 3.97 -1.60
CA VAL A 55 -3.99 3.12 -0.48
C VAL A 55 -5.15 2.21 -0.08
N VAL A 56 -4.89 0.91 0.01
CA VAL A 56 -5.82 -0.10 0.49
C VAL A 56 -5.37 -0.56 1.86
N ARG A 57 -6.23 -0.35 2.86
CA ARG A 57 -6.00 -0.79 4.23
C ARG A 57 -6.64 -2.16 4.46
N ASP A 58 -5.84 -3.16 4.84
CA ASP A 58 -6.42 -4.38 5.43
C ASP A 58 -7.01 -4.04 6.80
N ARG A 59 -8.04 -4.78 7.21
CA ARG A 59 -8.63 -4.68 8.55
C ARG A 59 -7.65 -5.04 9.67
N SER A 60 -6.60 -5.82 9.39
CA SER A 60 -5.59 -6.21 10.37
C SER A 60 -4.62 -5.08 10.66
N ARG A 61 -4.19 -4.98 11.93
CA ARG A 61 -3.16 -4.03 12.39
C ARG A 61 -1.74 -4.42 11.97
N VAL A 62 -1.55 -5.67 11.53
CA VAL A 62 -0.30 -6.21 10.98
C VAL A 62 -0.64 -7.17 9.84
N LEU A 63 0.00 -6.98 8.70
CA LEU A 63 0.03 -7.90 7.56
C LEU A 63 1.08 -8.98 7.83
N LEU A 64 0.61 -10.19 8.09
CA LEU A 64 1.45 -11.39 8.24
C LEU A 64 1.39 -12.23 6.96
N PRO A 65 2.44 -13.00 6.62
CA PRO A 65 2.50 -13.85 5.42
C PRO A 65 1.58 -15.09 5.55
N THR A 66 0.28 -14.84 5.63
CA THR A 66 -0.77 -15.86 5.75
C THR A 66 -1.42 -16.07 4.38
N PRO A 67 -2.02 -17.25 4.13
CA PRO A 67 -2.74 -17.50 2.89
C PRO A 67 -3.84 -16.46 2.58
N ARG A 68 -4.51 -15.92 3.61
CA ARG A 68 -5.49 -14.81 3.45
C ARG A 68 -4.84 -13.56 2.87
N MET A 69 -3.67 -13.18 3.39
CA MET A 69 -2.94 -11.99 2.93
C MET A 69 -2.42 -12.18 1.51
N THR A 70 -1.83 -13.33 1.20
CA THR A 70 -1.37 -13.63 -0.15
C THR A 70 -2.51 -13.56 -1.15
N ARG A 71 -3.66 -14.20 -0.85
CA ARG A 71 -4.84 -14.15 -1.72
C ARG A 71 -5.30 -12.71 -1.93
N ARG A 72 -5.36 -11.91 -0.86
CA ARG A 72 -5.79 -10.51 -0.95
C ARG A 72 -4.85 -9.65 -1.80
N ALA A 73 -3.53 -9.82 -1.63
CA ALA A 73 -2.54 -9.11 -2.45
C ALA A 73 -2.67 -9.50 -3.93
N VAL A 74 -2.85 -10.78 -4.24
CA VAL A 74 -3.07 -11.26 -5.61
C VAL A 74 -4.36 -10.71 -6.22
N GLU A 75 -5.46 -10.68 -5.46
CA GLU A 75 -6.72 -10.06 -5.90
C GLU A 75 -6.52 -8.58 -6.25
N LEU A 76 -5.82 -7.83 -5.39
CA LEU A 76 -5.53 -6.40 -5.64
C LEU A 76 -4.65 -6.22 -6.86
N ALA A 77 -3.57 -7.00 -6.99
CA ALA A 77 -2.68 -6.93 -8.14
C ALA A 77 -3.46 -7.17 -9.44
N ARG A 78 -4.32 -8.20 -9.49
CA ARG A 78 -5.15 -8.50 -10.66
C ARG A 78 -6.18 -7.41 -10.94
N ALA A 79 -6.91 -6.96 -9.92
CA ALA A 79 -7.96 -5.95 -10.06
C ALA A 79 -7.42 -4.60 -10.56
N HIS A 80 -6.17 -4.26 -10.22
CA HIS A 80 -5.55 -3.00 -10.61
C HIS A 80 -4.59 -3.14 -11.80
N GLY A 81 -4.46 -4.32 -12.40
CA GLY A 81 -3.56 -4.58 -13.52
C GLY A 81 -2.08 -4.40 -13.15
N CYS A 82 -1.70 -4.70 -11.90
CA CYS A 82 -0.33 -4.63 -11.44
C CYS A 82 0.47 -5.81 -11.99
N ASP A 83 1.58 -5.52 -12.66
CA ASP A 83 2.53 -6.48 -13.21
C ASP A 83 3.81 -6.59 -12.34
N ARG A 84 3.93 -5.75 -11.31
CA ARG A 84 5.05 -5.73 -10.36
C ARG A 84 4.53 -5.70 -8.92
N VAL A 85 5.30 -6.31 -8.02
CA VAL A 85 5.08 -6.22 -6.57
C VAL A 85 6.38 -5.76 -5.93
N TRP A 86 6.28 -4.79 -5.01
CA TRP A 86 7.38 -4.34 -4.15
C TRP A 86 7.01 -4.53 -2.69
#